data_AF-A0A959ID76-F1
#
_entry.id   AF-A0A959ID76-F1
#
_cell.length_a   1.000
_cell.length_b   1.000
_cell.length_c   1.000
_cell.angle_alpha   90.00
_cell.angle_beta   90.00
_cell.angle_gamma   90.00
#
_symmetry.space_group_name_H-M   'P 1'
#
loop_
_entity.id
_entity.type
_entity.pdbx_description
1 polymer ?
#
loop_
_entity_poly.entity_id
_entity_poly.type
_entity_poly.pdbx_seq_one_letter_code
_entity_poly.pdbx_strand_id
1 'polypeptide(L)'
;MENKFFDNIAELFNTQQFPEADTLDEYLDKVIPIIKENSDDLREEGVYTNKPWVEVRDDENFHELVFHFFFPQPQEEEDREYLKTVDGEVEQGKWRYVGNKLFIGDEDYDKTKVYELAFMDSEFMILKLLANPKKFALEDTPKYFVLSIEKLGRKLEWLDLVKHLFEKYQSNNLTYYLIAIFIALIALMLLS
;
A
#
# COMPACT_ATOMS: atom_id res chain seq x y z
N MET A 1 -25.15 29.27 11.09
CA MET A 1 -24.40 28.87 9.88
C MET A 1 -22.89 28.92 10.11
N GLU A 2 -22.40 29.71 11.08
CA GLU A 2 -20.99 29.79 11.47
C GLU A 2 -20.41 28.48 12.03
N ASN A 3 -21.15 27.73 12.87
CA ASN A 3 -20.61 26.51 13.51
C ASN A 3 -20.10 25.46 12.51
N LYS A 4 -20.82 25.20 11.41
CA LYS A 4 -20.37 24.23 10.40
C LYS A 4 -19.06 24.63 9.71
N PHE A 5 -18.81 25.94 9.59
CA PHE A 5 -17.59 26.43 8.95
C PHE A 5 -16.40 26.30 9.89
N PHE A 6 -16.58 26.59 11.18
CA PHE A 6 -15.57 26.38 12.21
C PHE A 6 -15.32 24.89 12.51
N ASP A 7 -16.35 24.06 12.49
CA ASP A 7 -16.24 22.60 12.66
C ASP A 7 -15.43 21.96 11.52
N ASN A 8 -15.69 22.37 10.26
CA ASN A 8 -14.89 21.94 9.10
C ASN A 8 -13.44 22.43 9.18
N ILE A 9 -13.19 23.62 9.74
CA ILE A 9 -11.83 24.14 9.95
C ILE A 9 -11.12 23.36 11.07
N ALA A 10 -11.82 23.02 12.16
CA ALA A 10 -11.27 22.21 13.24
C ALA A 10 -10.93 20.78 12.79
N GLU A 11 -11.73 20.17 11.90
CA GLU A 11 -11.39 18.90 11.25
C GLU A 11 -10.10 18.97 10.42
N LEU A 12 -9.82 20.10 9.77
CA LEU A 12 -8.59 20.33 8.99
C LEU A 12 -7.33 20.50 9.86
N PHE A 13 -7.48 20.87 11.14
CA PHE A 13 -6.39 21.03 12.11
C PHE A 13 -6.23 19.83 13.05
N ASN A 14 -7.13 18.85 13.01
CA ASN A 14 -6.92 17.58 13.67
C ASN A 14 -5.85 16.81 12.88
N THR A 15 -4.60 16.87 13.36
CA THR A 15 -3.61 15.84 13.04
C THR A 15 -4.24 14.51 13.43
N GLN A 16 -4.80 13.80 12.44
CA GLN A 16 -5.55 12.59 12.67
C GLN A 16 -4.64 11.61 13.42
N GLN A 17 -4.91 11.37 14.70
CA GLN A 17 -4.04 10.53 15.50
C GLN A 17 -3.89 9.17 14.80
N PHE A 18 -2.67 8.61 14.82
CA PHE A 18 -2.43 7.28 14.28
C PHE A 18 -3.48 6.32 14.87
N PRO A 19 -4.29 5.67 14.02
CA PRO A 19 -5.45 4.92 14.51
C PRO A 19 -5.00 3.75 15.37
N GLU A 20 -5.65 3.47 16.50
CA GLU A 20 -5.32 2.27 17.30
C GLU A 20 -6.00 1.03 16.72
N ALA A 21 -5.28 -0.08 16.59
CA ALA A 21 -5.77 -1.39 16.17
C ALA A 21 -4.83 -2.49 16.69
N ASP A 22 -5.23 -3.75 16.56
CA ASP A 22 -4.48 -4.89 17.11
C ASP A 22 -3.75 -5.70 16.01
N THR A 23 -4.25 -5.69 14.78
CA THR A 23 -3.70 -6.46 13.65
C THR A 23 -3.34 -5.58 12.47
N LEU A 24 -2.39 -6.03 11.64
CA LEU A 24 -1.97 -5.36 10.42
C LEU A 24 -3.15 -5.08 9.50
N ASP A 25 -4.06 -6.06 9.35
CA ASP A 25 -5.25 -5.91 8.52
C ASP A 25 -6.19 -4.80 9.01
N GLU A 26 -6.42 -4.71 10.31
CA GLU A 26 -7.26 -3.67 10.92
C GLU A 26 -6.64 -2.27 10.80
N TYR A 27 -5.33 -2.17 10.98
CA TYR A 27 -4.60 -0.93 10.75
C TYR A 27 -4.77 -0.47 9.31
N LEU A 28 -4.55 -1.37 8.33
CA LEU A 28 -4.64 -1.06 6.92
C LEU A 28 -6.05 -0.69 6.49
N ASP A 29 -7.09 -1.30 7.07
CA ASP A 29 -8.48 -0.90 6.84
C ASP A 29 -8.78 0.55 7.26
N LYS A 30 -8.07 1.07 8.26
CA LYS A 30 -8.20 2.46 8.73
C LYS A 30 -7.28 3.42 7.96
N VAL A 31 -6.06 2.99 7.65
CA VAL A 31 -5.01 3.82 7.02
C VAL A 31 -5.23 3.99 5.52
N ILE A 32 -5.52 2.91 4.78
CA ILE A 32 -5.62 2.94 3.31
C ILE A 32 -6.63 3.99 2.82
N PRO A 33 -7.86 4.10 3.37
CA PRO A 33 -8.83 5.11 2.91
C PRO A 33 -8.33 6.55 3.01
N ILE A 34 -7.40 6.83 3.94
CA ILE A 34 -6.85 8.17 4.18
C ILE A 34 -5.77 8.49 3.14
N ILE A 35 -4.94 7.50 2.79
CA ILE A 35 -3.77 7.70 1.92
C ILE A 35 -4.04 7.37 0.44
N LYS A 36 -5.18 6.74 0.12
CA LYS A 36 -5.50 6.16 -1.19
C LYS A 36 -5.30 7.09 -2.38
N GLU A 37 -5.58 8.39 -2.22
CA GLU A 37 -5.43 9.39 -3.29
C GLU A 37 -3.96 9.58 -3.73
N ASN A 38 -2.99 9.13 -2.93
CA ASN A 38 -1.57 9.17 -3.25
C ASN A 38 -1.04 7.86 -3.84
N SER A 39 -1.91 6.89 -4.14
CA SER A 39 -1.52 5.60 -4.70
C SER A 39 -1.20 5.72 -6.19
N ASP A 40 -0.09 5.11 -6.60
CA ASP A 40 0.22 4.83 -8.00
C ASP A 40 -0.65 3.69 -8.55
N ASP A 41 -0.69 3.55 -9.88
CA ASP A 41 -1.47 2.53 -10.60
C ASP A 41 -0.60 1.36 -11.09
N LEU A 42 -1.15 0.14 -11.20
CA LEU A 42 -0.43 -1.03 -11.73
C LEU A 42 0.14 -0.85 -13.15
N ARG A 43 -0.37 0.12 -13.92
CA ARG A 43 0.21 0.49 -15.22
C ARG A 43 1.59 1.15 -15.11
N GLU A 44 1.95 1.66 -13.93
CA GLU A 44 3.23 2.32 -13.66
C GLU A 44 4.30 1.29 -13.29
N GLU A 45 4.67 0.45 -14.25
CA GLU A 45 5.52 -0.72 -14.03
C GLU A 45 6.90 -0.38 -13.43
N GLY A 46 7.43 0.82 -13.71
CA GLY A 46 8.67 1.31 -13.12
C GLY A 46 8.62 1.48 -11.59
N VAL A 47 7.42 1.59 -11.01
CA VAL A 47 7.21 1.74 -9.56
C VAL A 47 7.42 0.42 -8.83
N TYR A 48 7.20 -0.74 -9.46
CA TYR A 48 7.24 -2.01 -8.72
C TYR A 48 8.03 -3.14 -9.38
N THR A 49 8.40 -3.01 -10.65
CA THR A 49 9.26 -4.01 -11.30
C THR A 49 10.74 -3.80 -11.00
N ASN A 50 11.55 -4.85 -11.17
CA ASN A 50 13.01 -4.84 -11.07
C ASN A 50 13.58 -4.33 -9.72
N LYS A 51 12.86 -4.57 -8.63
CA LYS A 51 13.33 -4.25 -7.27
C LYS A 51 12.93 -5.34 -6.27
N PRO A 52 13.71 -5.52 -5.18
CA PRO A 52 13.35 -6.44 -4.11
C PRO A 52 12.23 -5.85 -3.25
N TRP A 53 11.15 -6.61 -3.16
CA TRP A 53 10.07 -6.37 -2.21
C TRP A 53 10.17 -7.37 -1.06
N VAL A 54 9.99 -6.93 0.17
CA VAL A 54 9.98 -7.76 1.38
C VAL A 54 8.55 -7.92 1.87
N GLU A 55 8.14 -9.16 2.09
CA GLU A 55 6.84 -9.45 2.68
C GLU A 55 6.78 -9.02 4.14
N VAL A 56 5.68 -8.38 4.51
CA VAL A 56 5.42 -7.90 5.86
C VAL A 56 4.20 -8.63 6.41
N ARG A 57 4.35 -9.24 7.60
CA ARG A 57 3.28 -9.91 8.33
C ARG A 57 3.34 -9.54 9.81
N ASP A 58 2.21 -9.67 10.49
CA ASP A 58 2.05 -9.49 11.93
C ASP A 58 2.02 -10.80 12.73
N ASP A 59 2.14 -11.95 12.06
CA ASP A 59 2.22 -13.27 12.71
C ASP A 59 3.51 -13.40 13.53
N GLU A 60 3.37 -13.74 14.81
CA GLU A 60 4.50 -13.94 15.74
C GLU A 60 5.45 -15.07 15.28
N ASN A 61 4.98 -16.02 14.47
CA ASN A 61 5.79 -17.11 13.95
C ASN A 61 6.49 -16.76 12.62
N PHE A 62 6.23 -15.57 12.06
CA PHE A 62 6.85 -15.12 10.83
C PHE A 62 8.25 -14.58 11.11
N HIS A 63 9.23 -15.46 11.02
CA HIS A 63 10.65 -15.12 11.15
C HIS A 63 11.42 -15.22 9.83
N GLU A 64 10.77 -15.75 8.79
CA GLU A 64 11.35 -15.94 7.47
C GLU A 64 11.51 -14.61 6.75
N LEU A 65 12.64 -14.43 6.06
CA LEU A 65 12.82 -13.30 5.16
C LEU A 65 12.32 -13.69 3.77
N VAL A 66 11.14 -13.20 3.42
CA VAL A 66 10.51 -13.47 2.13
C VAL A 66 10.68 -12.29 1.18
N PHE A 67 11.34 -12.52 0.04
CA PHE A 67 11.42 -11.53 -1.03
C PHE A 67 10.50 -11.87 -2.20
N HIS A 68 10.05 -10.83 -2.87
CA HIS A 68 9.27 -10.88 -4.10
C HIS A 68 9.92 -10.01 -5.16
N PHE A 69 10.04 -10.55 -6.37
CA PHE A 69 10.57 -9.87 -7.54
C PHE A 69 9.58 -9.96 -8.69
N PHE A 70 9.18 -8.80 -9.21
CA PHE A 70 8.32 -8.70 -10.38
C PHE A 70 9.17 -8.24 -11.55
N PHE A 71 9.31 -9.07 -12.58
CA PHE A 71 10.02 -8.68 -13.80
C PHE A 71 9.03 -8.10 -14.81
N PRO A 72 9.40 -7.02 -15.52
CA PRO A 72 8.53 -6.43 -16.52
C PRO A 72 8.29 -7.40 -17.68
N GLN A 73 7.26 -7.12 -18.49
CA GLN A 73 6.94 -7.98 -19.62
C GLN A 73 8.10 -8.04 -20.63
N PRO A 74 8.58 -9.24 -20.99
CA PRO A 74 9.48 -9.42 -22.13
C PRO A 74 8.77 -8.99 -23.42
N GLN A 75 9.49 -8.42 -24.38
CA GLN A 75 8.90 -7.95 -25.65
C GLN A 75 8.19 -9.05 -26.47
N GLU A 76 8.39 -10.33 -26.12
CA GLU A 76 7.94 -11.50 -26.87
C GLU A 76 7.07 -12.49 -26.06
N GLU A 77 6.79 -12.23 -24.78
CA GLU A 77 6.04 -13.16 -23.91
C GLU A 77 4.69 -12.59 -23.46
N GLU A 78 3.67 -13.47 -23.35
CA GLU A 78 2.34 -13.09 -22.84
C GLU A 78 2.33 -12.94 -21.32
N ASP A 79 3.12 -13.75 -20.60
CA ASP A 79 3.17 -13.79 -19.15
C ASP A 79 4.49 -13.21 -18.61
N ARG A 80 4.44 -12.66 -17.40
CA ARG A 80 5.59 -11.97 -16.80
C ARG A 80 6.21 -12.84 -15.72
N GLU A 81 7.52 -12.86 -15.66
CA GLU A 81 8.25 -13.65 -14.67
C GLU A 81 8.12 -13.05 -13.26
N TYR A 82 7.85 -13.92 -12.30
CA TYR A 82 7.81 -13.62 -10.87
C TYR A 82 8.74 -14.57 -10.14
N LEU A 83 9.56 -14.03 -9.24
CA LEU A 83 10.37 -14.85 -8.33
C LEU A 83 9.99 -14.53 -6.89
N LYS A 84 9.84 -15.57 -6.09
CA LYS A 84 9.73 -15.49 -4.65
C LYS A 84 10.96 -16.15 -4.05
N THR A 85 11.54 -15.56 -3.02
CA THR A 85 12.57 -16.22 -2.23
C THR A 85 12.18 -16.28 -0.77
N VAL A 86 12.47 -17.40 -0.12
CA VAL A 86 12.23 -17.62 1.31
C VAL A 86 13.54 -18.09 1.92
N ASP A 87 14.15 -17.26 2.76
CA ASP A 87 15.45 -17.55 3.40
C ASP A 87 16.56 -18.03 2.43
N GLY A 88 16.50 -17.56 1.19
CA GLY A 88 17.47 -17.86 0.13
C GLY A 88 17.08 -19.02 -0.79
N GLU A 89 16.01 -19.76 -0.50
CA GLU A 89 15.41 -20.70 -1.44
C GLU A 89 14.54 -19.96 -2.46
N VAL A 90 14.57 -20.38 -3.72
CA VAL A 90 13.91 -19.68 -4.83
C VAL A 90 12.74 -20.50 -5.36
N GLU A 91 11.58 -19.86 -5.48
CA GLU A 91 10.39 -20.35 -6.15
C GLU A 91 10.11 -19.47 -7.38
N GLN A 92 10.06 -20.08 -8.57
CA GLN A 92 9.72 -19.40 -9.80
C GLN A 92 8.21 -19.46 -10.04
N GLY A 93 7.66 -18.39 -10.60
CA GLY A 93 6.26 -18.29 -10.94
C GLY A 93 6.00 -17.20 -11.98
N LYS A 94 4.72 -16.86 -12.12
CA LYS A 94 4.26 -15.88 -13.09
C LYS A 94 3.35 -14.86 -12.44
N TRP A 95 3.35 -13.67 -13.03
CA TRP A 95 2.40 -12.64 -12.67
C TRP A 95 1.82 -11.93 -13.90
N ARG A 96 0.65 -11.34 -13.72
CA ARG A 96 0.02 -10.46 -14.72
C ARG A 96 -0.96 -9.52 -14.02
N TYR A 97 -1.35 -8.44 -14.68
CA TYR A 97 -2.40 -7.57 -14.18
C TYR A 97 -3.50 -7.31 -15.22
N VAL A 98 -4.72 -7.08 -14.74
CA VAL A 98 -5.86 -6.68 -15.56
C VAL A 98 -6.64 -5.61 -14.81
N GLY A 99 -6.58 -4.36 -15.29
CA GLY A 99 -7.12 -3.21 -14.55
C GLY A 99 -6.37 -3.04 -13.23
N ASN A 100 -7.09 -3.01 -12.10
CA ASN A 100 -6.49 -2.93 -10.76
C ASN A 100 -6.15 -4.29 -10.14
N LYS A 101 -6.31 -5.40 -10.89
CA LYS A 101 -6.15 -6.75 -10.35
C LYS A 101 -4.81 -7.31 -10.70
N LEU A 102 -4.11 -7.88 -9.72
CA LEU A 102 -2.84 -8.56 -9.89
C LEU A 102 -3.04 -10.07 -9.65
N PHE A 103 -2.54 -10.87 -10.58
CA PHE A 103 -2.52 -12.32 -10.49
C PHE A 103 -1.08 -12.72 -10.20
N ILE A 104 -0.87 -13.51 -9.15
CA ILE A 104 0.44 -14.06 -8.79
C ILE A 104 0.26 -15.55 -8.59
N GLY A 105 0.99 -16.36 -9.34
CA GLY A 105 0.90 -17.82 -9.29
C GLY A 105 2.24 -18.49 -9.55
N ASP A 106 2.23 -19.81 -9.48
CA ASP A 106 3.28 -20.68 -9.99
C ASP A 106 3.28 -20.69 -11.53
N GLU A 107 4.27 -21.36 -12.13
CA GLU A 107 4.44 -21.40 -13.59
C GLU A 107 3.23 -21.97 -14.35
N ASP A 108 2.52 -22.90 -13.71
CA ASP A 108 1.36 -23.60 -14.25
C ASP A 108 0.01 -22.93 -13.91
N TYR A 109 0.03 -21.84 -13.14
CA TYR A 109 -1.16 -21.14 -12.63
C TYR A 109 -2.08 -21.94 -11.70
N ASP A 110 -1.69 -23.15 -11.28
CA ASP A 110 -2.47 -24.02 -10.38
C ASP A 110 -2.69 -23.39 -9.00
N LYS A 111 -1.75 -22.59 -8.51
CA LYS A 111 -1.81 -21.91 -7.20
C LYS A 111 -1.87 -20.39 -7.34
N THR A 112 -2.63 -19.91 -8.31
CA THR A 112 -2.78 -18.46 -8.55
C THR A 112 -3.67 -17.80 -7.50
N LYS A 113 -3.13 -16.76 -6.85
CA LYS A 113 -3.91 -15.81 -6.05
C LYS A 113 -4.20 -14.57 -6.87
N VAL A 114 -5.42 -14.05 -6.72
CA VAL A 114 -5.86 -12.81 -7.35
C VAL A 114 -6.01 -11.75 -6.27
N TYR A 115 -5.40 -10.60 -6.49
CA TYR A 115 -5.46 -9.47 -5.59
C TYR A 115 -6.01 -8.24 -6.31
N GLU A 116 -6.64 -7.35 -5.56
CA GLU A 116 -6.94 -5.99 -5.99
C GLU A 116 -5.92 -5.03 -5.38
N LEU A 117 -5.41 -4.10 -6.17
CA LEU A 117 -4.51 -3.05 -5.68
C LEU A 117 -5.25 -2.20 -4.63
N ALA A 118 -4.71 -2.16 -3.42
CA ALA A 118 -5.23 -1.34 -2.33
C ALA A 118 -4.45 -0.03 -2.19
N PHE A 119 -3.12 -0.09 -2.31
CA PHE A 119 -2.22 1.06 -2.31
C PHE A 119 -0.87 0.66 -2.93
N MET A 120 -0.20 1.59 -3.63
CA MET A 120 1.17 1.43 -4.07
C MET A 120 1.88 2.77 -4.14
N ASP A 121 3.15 2.79 -3.78
CA ASP A 121 4.08 3.88 -4.03
C ASP A 121 5.51 3.32 -4.26
N SER A 122 6.52 4.20 -4.22
CA SER A 122 7.92 3.80 -4.35
C SER A 122 8.47 2.92 -3.21
N GLU A 123 7.78 2.83 -2.07
CA GLU A 123 8.22 2.17 -0.83
C GLU A 123 7.33 0.98 -0.41
N PHE A 124 6.07 0.95 -0.83
CA PHE A 124 5.04 -0.01 -0.44
C PHE A 124 4.24 -0.49 -1.65
N MET A 125 3.90 -1.77 -1.67
CA MET A 125 2.86 -2.34 -2.51
C MET A 125 1.91 -3.15 -1.61
N ILE A 126 0.66 -2.72 -1.55
CA ILE A 126 -0.36 -3.32 -0.69
C ILE A 126 -1.50 -3.84 -1.56
N LEU A 127 -1.69 -5.15 -1.49
CA LEU A 127 -2.60 -5.88 -2.33
C LEU A 127 -3.67 -6.53 -1.44
N LYS A 128 -4.94 -6.32 -1.76
CA LYS A 128 -6.05 -6.94 -1.05
C LYS A 128 -6.43 -8.24 -1.73
N LEU A 129 -6.45 -9.35 -1.00
CA LEU A 129 -6.84 -10.65 -1.58
C LEU A 129 -8.30 -10.58 -2.06
N LEU A 130 -8.53 -10.97 -3.32
CA LEU A 130 -9.87 -11.08 -3.89
C LEU A 130 -10.50 -12.41 -3.46
N ALA A 131 -11.01 -12.44 -2.24
CA ALA A 131 -11.66 -13.61 -1.65
C ALA A 131 -13.03 -13.27 -1.04
N ASN A 132 -13.83 -14.31 -0.77
CA ASN A 132 -15.07 -14.15 -0.02
C ASN A 132 -14.76 -13.61 1.39
N PRO A 133 -15.46 -12.56 1.88
CA PRO A 133 -15.23 -12.03 3.23
C PRO A 133 -15.27 -13.06 4.35
N LYS A 134 -16.05 -14.15 4.19
CA LYS A 134 -16.10 -15.25 5.16
C LYS A 134 -14.76 -15.96 5.33
N LYS A 135 -13.92 -15.98 4.29
CA LYS A 135 -12.61 -16.63 4.32
C LYS A 135 -11.67 -15.96 5.32
N PHE A 136 -11.67 -14.62 5.36
CA PHE A 136 -10.86 -13.87 6.32
C PHE A 136 -11.26 -14.17 7.78
N ALA A 137 -12.57 -14.29 8.04
CA ALA A 137 -13.06 -14.50 9.40
C ALA A 137 -12.98 -15.96 9.88
N LEU A 138 -13.08 -16.94 8.98
CA LEU A 138 -13.19 -18.37 9.35
C LEU A 138 -11.89 -19.15 9.17
N GLU A 139 -11.06 -18.77 8.20
CA GLU A 139 -9.84 -19.49 7.83
C GLU A 139 -8.57 -18.72 8.22
N ASP A 140 -8.72 -17.63 9.00
CA ASP A 140 -7.61 -16.78 9.46
C ASP A 140 -6.66 -16.39 8.31
N THR A 141 -7.24 -16.20 7.12
CA THR A 141 -6.47 -15.86 5.92
C THR A 141 -6.19 -14.36 5.95
N PRO A 142 -4.94 -13.91 5.81
CA PRO A 142 -4.62 -12.49 5.72
C PRO A 142 -5.38 -11.82 4.58
N LYS A 143 -5.98 -10.67 4.88
CA LYS A 143 -6.74 -9.89 3.91
C LYS A 143 -5.82 -9.07 3.00
N TYR A 144 -4.74 -8.53 3.56
CA TYR A 144 -3.74 -7.80 2.82
C TYR A 144 -2.46 -8.61 2.65
N PHE A 145 -1.91 -8.54 1.45
CA PHE A 145 -0.56 -8.96 1.12
C PHE A 145 0.29 -7.69 1.01
N VAL A 146 1.18 -7.52 1.98
CA VAL A 146 1.92 -6.27 2.20
C VAL A 146 3.36 -6.47 1.82
N LEU A 147 3.83 -5.63 0.91
CA LEU A 147 5.20 -5.60 0.43
C LEU A 147 5.79 -4.23 0.74
N SER A 148 7.00 -4.23 1.29
CA SER A 148 7.79 -3.01 1.47
C SER A 148 9.13 -3.13 0.78
N ILE A 149 9.77 -2.01 0.45
CA ILE A 149 11.13 -2.05 -0.08
C ILE A 149 12.10 -2.63 0.95
N GLU A 150 13.12 -3.32 0.47
CA GLU A 150 14.13 -3.98 1.31
C GLU A 150 14.69 -3.07 2.42
N LYS A 151 14.97 -1.80 2.10
CA LYS A 151 15.55 -0.84 3.05
C LYS A 151 14.71 -0.67 4.32
N LEU A 152 13.38 -0.73 4.19
CA LEU A 152 12.43 -0.57 5.29
C LEU A 152 12.06 -1.94 5.87
N GLY A 153 11.65 -2.89 5.04
CA GLY A 153 11.14 -4.20 5.47
C GLY A 153 12.12 -5.06 6.26
N ARG A 154 13.43 -4.82 6.11
CA ARG A 154 14.45 -5.53 6.89
C ARG A 154 14.77 -4.89 8.25
N LYS A 155 14.28 -3.68 8.51
CA LYS A 155 14.71 -2.85 9.64
C LYS A 155 13.59 -2.48 10.59
N LEU A 156 12.38 -2.43 10.08
CA LEU A 156 11.21 -1.98 10.80
C LEU A 156 10.26 -3.15 10.98
N GLU A 157 9.68 -3.24 12.18
CA GLU A 157 8.57 -4.12 12.45
C GLU A 157 7.32 -3.64 11.70
N TRP A 158 6.36 -4.54 11.48
CA TRP A 158 5.15 -4.25 10.71
C TRP A 158 4.41 -3.00 11.23
N LEU A 159 4.33 -2.81 12.55
CA LEU A 159 3.62 -1.68 13.16
C LEU A 159 4.32 -0.36 12.84
N ASP A 160 5.65 -0.35 12.88
CA ASP A 160 6.43 0.85 12.56
C ASP A 160 6.42 1.14 11.06
N LEU A 161 6.32 0.11 10.21
CA LEU A 161 6.09 0.28 8.77
C LEU A 161 4.74 0.95 8.47
N VAL A 162 3.66 0.51 9.14
CA VAL A 162 2.33 1.11 8.98
C VAL A 162 2.33 2.56 9.50
N LYS A 163 2.99 2.84 10.62
CA LYS A 163 3.16 4.23 11.11
C LYS A 163 3.90 5.09 10.11
N HIS A 164 5.03 4.62 9.59
CA HIS A 164 5.81 5.32 8.57
C HIS A 164 4.97 5.60 7.32
N LEU A 165 4.20 4.61 6.85
CA LEU A 165 3.26 4.76 5.74
C LEU A 165 2.23 5.86 6.00
N PHE A 166 1.62 5.87 7.18
CA PHE A 166 0.62 6.86 7.56
C PHE A 166 1.21 8.28 7.67
N GLU A 167 2.32 8.42 8.39
CA GLU A 167 3.00 9.70 8.64
C GLU A 167 3.46 10.36 7.34
N LYS A 168 4.00 9.57 6.40
CA LYS A 168 4.47 10.03 5.09
C LYS A 168 3.40 10.81 4.31
N TYR A 169 2.14 10.38 4.40
CA TYR A 169 1.05 10.96 3.62
C TYR A 169 0.14 11.89 4.43
N GLN A 170 0.16 11.79 5.75
CA GLN A 170 -0.58 12.72 6.61
C GLN A 170 -0.01 14.14 6.56
N SER A 171 1.32 14.31 6.57
CA SER A 171 1.94 15.64 6.70
C SER A 171 1.71 16.57 5.49
N ASN A 172 1.25 16.02 4.37
CA ASN A 172 1.09 16.79 3.13
C ASN A 172 -0.20 17.62 3.09
N ASN A 173 -1.28 17.20 3.74
CA ASN A 173 -2.55 17.93 3.66
C ASN A 173 -2.46 19.34 4.27
N LEU A 174 -1.82 19.50 5.43
CA LEU A 174 -1.64 20.82 6.07
C LEU A 174 -0.90 21.80 5.16
N THR A 175 0.17 21.35 4.50
CA THR A 175 1.00 22.20 3.63
C THR A 175 0.21 22.69 2.42
N TYR A 176 -0.58 21.82 1.77
CA TYR A 176 -1.43 22.23 0.64
C TYR A 176 -2.53 23.21 1.08
N TYR A 177 -3.15 23.01 2.24
CA TYR A 177 -4.13 23.96 2.77
C TYR A 177 -3.52 25.31 3.13
N LEU A 178 -2.32 25.33 3.74
CA LEU A 178 -1.60 26.56 4.03
C LEU A 178 -1.25 27.32 2.75
N ILE A 179 -0.81 26.62 1.70
CA ILE A 179 -0.56 27.22 0.38
C ILE A 179 -1.85 27.78 -0.22
N ALA A 180 -2.97 27.03 -0.17
CA ALA A 180 -4.25 27.48 -0.69
C ALA A 180 -4.79 28.73 0.03
N ILE A 181 -4.70 28.77 1.37
CA ILE A 181 -5.06 29.95 2.18
C ILE A 181 -4.16 31.13 1.81
N PHE A 182 -2.85 30.91 1.67
CA PHE A 182 -1.90 31.94 1.31
C PHE A 182 -2.20 32.56 -0.08
N ILE A 183 -2.51 31.72 -1.07
CA ILE A 183 -2.93 32.17 -2.41
C ILE A 183 -4.24 32.97 -2.34
N ALA A 184 -5.22 32.50 -1.56
CA ALA A 184 -6.50 33.21 -1.39
C ALA A 184 -6.32 34.60 -0.76
N LEU A 185 -5.43 34.74 0.24
CA LEU A 185 -5.10 36.03 0.87
C LEU A 185 -4.42 36.99 -0.10
N ILE A 186 -3.51 36.50 -0.95
CA ILE A 186 -2.89 37.31 -2.01
C ILE A 186 -3.94 37.80 -3.00
N ALA A 187 -4.84 36.92 -3.45
CA ALA A 187 -5.91 37.28 -4.38
C ALA A 187 -6.84 38.36 -3.79
N LEU A 188 -7.18 38.25 -2.50
CA LEU A 188 -7.96 39.25 -1.77
C LEU A 188 -7.25 40.61 -1.68
N MET A 189 -5.95 40.63 -1.37
CA MET A 189 -5.15 41.86 -1.35
C MET A 189 -5.02 42.52 -2.72
N LEU A 190 -4.98 41.74 -3.80
CA LEU A 190 -4.89 42.27 -5.17
C LEU A 190 -6.23 42.81 -5.69
N LEU A 191 -7.35 42.38 -5.10
CA LEU A 191 -8.71 42.80 -5.47
C LEU A 191 -9.25 43.97 -4.62
N SER A 192 -8.60 44.28 -3.48
CA SER A 192 -8.92 45.43 -2.62
C SER A 192 -8.17 46.69 -3.02
#